data_AF-A0A8S2UKX2-F1
#
_entry.id   AF-A0A8S2UKX2-F1
#
_cell.length_a   1.000
_cell.length_b   1.000
_cell.length_c   1.000
_cell.angle_alpha   90.00
_cell.angle_beta   90.00
_cell.angle_gamma   90.00
#
_symmetry.space_group_name_H-M   'P 1'
#
loop_
_entity.id
_entity.type
_entity.pdbx_description
1 polymer ?
#
loop_
_entity_poly.entity_id
_entity_poly.type
_entity_poly.pdbx_seq_one_letter_code
_entity_poly.pdbx_strand_id
1 'polypeptide(L)'
;PILEFLEEWSTENMEEITPSSIRTAAKIFVNGCWIGIHRDPDQLMNTLRRLRRQCDIIVNEVSMVREIREREIRIYSDAGR
;
A
#
# COMPACT_ATOMS: atom_id res chain seq x y z
N PRO A 1 -3.99 -12.37 -1.41
CA PRO A 1 -3.35 -12.10 -0.09
C PRO A 1 -3.03 -10.62 0.16
N ILE A 2 -2.05 -10.01 -0.53
CA ILE A 2 -1.69 -8.59 -0.28
C ILE A 2 -2.77 -7.62 -0.77
N LEU A 3 -3.38 -7.90 -1.94
CA LEU A 3 -4.46 -7.08 -2.50
C LEU A 3 -5.70 -7.12 -1.61
N GLU A 4 -6.17 -8.32 -1.26
CA GLU A 4 -7.29 -8.52 -0.31
C GLU A 4 -7.02 -7.81 1.03
N PHE A 5 -5.82 -7.91 1.60
CA PHE A 5 -5.46 -7.16 2.80
C PHE A 5 -5.57 -5.64 2.61
N LEU A 6 -5.06 -5.11 1.50
CA LEU A 6 -5.08 -3.67 1.25
C LEU A 6 -6.53 -3.16 1.06
N GLU A 7 -7.33 -3.91 0.30
CA GLU A 7 -8.75 -3.65 0.04
C GLU A 7 -9.60 -3.71 1.33
N GLU A 8 -9.38 -4.71 2.19
CA GLU A 8 -10.17 -4.91 3.40
C GLU A 8 -9.74 -4.02 4.58
N TRP A 9 -8.44 -3.69 4.71
CA TRP A 9 -7.89 -3.13 5.95
C TRP A 9 -7.27 -1.75 5.85
N SER A 10 -7.01 -1.21 4.65
CA SER A 10 -6.15 -0.03 4.56
C SER A 10 -6.53 1.02 3.53
N THR A 11 -7.15 0.67 2.40
CA THR A 11 -7.38 1.65 1.33
C THR A 11 -8.84 2.09 1.24
N GLU A 12 -9.08 3.39 1.09
CA GLU A 12 -10.38 3.88 0.63
C GLU A 12 -10.64 3.37 -0.80
N ASN A 13 -11.83 2.83 -1.05
CA ASN A 13 -12.22 2.32 -2.37
C ASN A 13 -12.18 3.46 -3.39
N MET A 14 -11.61 3.21 -4.57
CA MET A 14 -11.48 4.21 -5.64
C MET A 14 -12.79 4.88 -6.04
N GLU A 15 -13.91 4.17 -5.93
CA GLU A 15 -15.25 4.72 -6.22
C GLU A 15 -15.67 5.81 -5.23
N GLU A 16 -15.09 5.83 -4.02
CA GLU A 16 -15.42 6.76 -2.93
C GLU A 16 -14.39 7.90 -2.78
N ILE A 17 -13.31 7.87 -3.57
CA ILE A 17 -12.21 8.84 -3.45
C ILE A 17 -12.61 10.19 -4.06
N THR A 18 -12.66 11.22 -3.21
CA THR A 18 -12.78 12.61 -3.68
C THR A 18 -11.41 13.21 -4.02
N PRO A 19 -11.31 14.18 -4.97
CA PRO A 19 -10.06 14.86 -5.28
C PRO A 19 -9.41 15.56 -4.06
N SER A 20 -10.23 16.01 -3.10
CA SER A 20 -9.78 16.56 -1.83
C SER A 20 -9.04 15.53 -0.97
N SER A 21 -9.54 14.29 -0.88
CA SER A 21 -8.93 13.22 -0.10
C SER A 21 -7.56 12.81 -0.67
N ILE A 22 -7.43 12.78 -2.01
CA ILE A 22 -6.15 12.45 -2.68
C ILE A 22 -5.05 13.44 -2.28
N ARG A 23 -5.39 14.73 -2.16
CA ARG A 23 -4.41 15.78 -1.84
C ARG A 23 -3.82 15.67 -0.44
N THR A 24 -4.41 14.92 0.48
CA THR A 24 -3.91 14.78 1.86
C THR A 24 -3.46 13.36 2.18
N ALA A 25 -3.84 12.38 1.38
CA ALA A 25 -3.47 10.98 1.52
C ALA A 25 -2.24 10.59 0.68
N ALA A 26 -1.75 9.37 0.89
CA ALA A 26 -0.77 8.73 0.02
C ALA A 26 -1.45 7.76 -0.95
N LYS A 27 -1.02 7.74 -2.22
CA LYS A 27 -1.46 6.77 -3.23
C LYS A 27 -0.78 5.42 -3.00
N ILE A 28 -1.53 4.33 -3.10
CA ILE A 28 -1.02 2.96 -2.91
C ILE A 28 -0.98 2.25 -4.25
N PHE A 29 0.21 1.80 -4.65
CA PHE A 29 0.44 1.05 -5.88
C PHE A 29 0.89 -0.37 -5.58
N VAL A 30 0.35 -1.34 -6.31
CA VAL A 30 0.79 -2.74 -6.28
C VAL A 30 1.11 -3.17 -7.71
N ASN A 31 2.37 -3.56 -7.96
CA ASN A 31 2.87 -3.94 -9.29
C ASN A 31 2.53 -2.90 -10.39
N GLY A 32 2.55 -1.62 -10.01
CA GLY A 32 2.23 -0.50 -10.89
C GLY A 32 0.73 -0.18 -11.04
N CYS A 33 -0.16 -1.03 -10.55
CA CYS A 33 -1.59 -0.73 -10.50
C CYS A 33 -1.91 0.17 -9.30
N TRP A 34 -2.68 1.24 -9.52
CA TRP A 34 -3.17 2.09 -8.43
C TRP A 34 -4.39 1.43 -7.79
N ILE A 35 -4.28 1.09 -6.50
CA ILE A 35 -5.34 0.34 -5.79
C ILE A 35 -6.19 1.26 -4.89
N GLY A 36 -5.62 2.36 -4.39
CA GLY A 36 -6.37 3.32 -3.58
C GLY A 36 -5.50 4.35 -2.88
N ILE A 37 -6.02 4.95 -1.82
CA ILE A 37 -5.30 5.93 -0.99
C ILE A 37 -5.34 5.56 0.50
N HIS A 38 -4.35 6.03 1.26
CA HIS A 38 -4.29 5.89 2.71
C HIS A 38 -3.96 7.22 3.38
N ARG A 39 -4.74 7.62 4.40
CA ARG A 39 -4.57 8.90 5.11
C ARG A 39 -3.33 8.94 6.01
N ASP A 40 -2.95 7.80 6.58
CA ASP A 40 -1.73 7.63 7.40
C ASP A 40 -0.70 6.65 6.76
N PRO A 41 0.14 7.13 5.83
CA PRO A 41 1.12 6.26 5.16
C PRO A 41 2.19 5.69 6.10
N ASP A 42 2.49 6.35 7.21
CA ASP A 42 3.53 5.90 8.14
C ASP A 42 3.04 4.73 8.98
N GLN A 43 1.79 4.79 9.46
CA GLN A 43 1.15 3.65 10.10
C GLN A 43 1.04 2.44 9.15
N LEU A 44 0.64 2.66 7.90
CA LEU A 44 0.55 1.58 6.91
C LEU A 44 1.91 0.91 6.68
N MET A 45 2.97 1.69 6.44
CA MET A 45 4.32 1.16 6.25
C MET A 45 4.81 0.35 7.46
N ASN A 46 4.52 0.80 8.67
CA ASN A 46 4.89 0.06 9.89
C ASN A 46 4.14 -1.27 10.00
N THR A 47 2.83 -1.28 9.71
CA THR A 47 2.01 -2.50 9.69
C THR A 47 2.50 -3.49 8.65
N LEU A 48 2.75 -3.05 7.42
CA LEU A 48 3.24 -3.91 6.35
C LEU A 48 4.63 -4.49 6.67
N ARG A 49 5.54 -3.70 7.24
CA ARG A 49 6.85 -4.19 7.70
C ARG A 49 6.71 -5.24 8.79
N ARG A 50 5.77 -5.06 9.73
CA ARG A 50 5.50 -6.03 10.79
C ARG A 50 4.97 -7.34 10.21
N LEU A 51 3.98 -7.28 9.32
CA LEU A 51 3.39 -8.46 8.66
C LEU A 51 4.43 -9.24 7.84
N ARG A 52 5.33 -8.54 7.12
CA ARG A 52 6.43 -9.20 6.41
C ARG A 52 7.39 -9.92 7.35
N ARG A 53 7.72 -9.32 8.50
CA ARG A 53 8.63 -9.92 9.49
C ARG A 53 8.03 -11.13 10.20
N GLN A 54 6.71 -11.18 10.37
CA GLN A 54 6.01 -12.26 11.04
C GLN A 54 5.71 -13.46 10.12
N CYS A 55 6.07 -13.39 8.82
CA CYS A 55 5.75 -14.39 7.80
C CYS A 55 4.25 -14.72 7.67
N ASP A 56 3.38 -13.77 8.03
CA ASP A 56 1.96 -14.04 8.29
C ASP A 56 1.14 -13.96 6.98
N ILE A 57 1.08 -12.76 6.38
CA ILE A 57 0.25 -12.47 5.20
C ILE A 57 1.11 -12.06 3.99
N ILE A 58 2.31 -11.54 4.25
CA ILE A 58 3.21 -10.99 3.23
C ILE A 58 4.40 -11.94 3.09
N VAL A 59 4.49 -12.62 1.95
CA VAL A 59 5.63 -13.46 1.59
C VAL A 59 6.92 -12.63 1.55
N ASN A 60 8.06 -13.23 1.93
CA ASN A 60 9.34 -12.53 2.02
C ASN A 60 9.78 -11.81 0.73
N GLU A 61 9.26 -12.26 -0.41
CA GLU A 61 9.55 -11.73 -1.75
C GLU A 61 8.81 -10.41 -2.08
N VAL A 62 8.02 -9.87 -1.15
CA VAL A 62 7.36 -8.58 -1.34
C VAL A 62 8.27 -7.42 -0.93
N SER A 63 8.53 -6.50 -1.88
CA SER A 63 9.27 -5.26 -1.64
C SER A 63 8.32 -4.06 -1.53
N MET A 64 8.64 -3.12 -0.64
CA MET A 64 7.79 -1.97 -0.33
C MET A 64 8.63 -0.70 -0.22
N VAL A 65 8.24 0.34 -0.95
CA VAL A 65 8.94 1.62 -1.02
C VAL A 65 7.96 2.75 -0.71
N ARG A 66 8.37 3.70 0.13
CA ARG A 66 7.62 4.95 0.38
C ARG A 66 8.31 6.10 -0.35
N GLU A 67 7.61 6.70 -1.30
CA GLU A 67 8.06 7.91 -1.98
C GLU A 67 7.40 9.13 -1.34
N ILE A 68 8.16 9.81 -0.48
CA ILE A 68 7.61 10.87 0.39
C ILE A 68 7.20 12.11 -0.42
N ARG A 69 7.96 12.47 -1.48
CA ARG A 69 7.69 13.66 -2.29
C ARG A 69 6.42 13.50 -3.12
N GLU A 70 6.27 12.35 -3.76
CA GLU A 70 5.10 12.02 -4.60
C GLU A 70 3.90 11.50 -3.80
N ARG A 71 4.10 11.28 -2.49
CA ARG A 71 3.12 10.72 -1.56
C ARG A 71 2.61 9.37 -2.06
N GLU A 72 3.55 8.46 -2.32
CA GLU A 72 3.23 7.13 -2.81
C GLU A 72 3.79 6.05 -1.89
N ILE A 73 3.08 4.94 -1.82
CA ILE A 73 3.60 3.67 -1.33
C ILE A 73 3.51 2.70 -2.50
N ARG A 74 4.65 2.12 -2.87
CA ARG A 74 4.76 1.19 -4.00
C ARG A 74 5.16 -0.18 -3.47
N ILE A 75 4.33 -1.16 -3.77
CA ILE A 75 4.47 -2.56 -3.35
C ILE A 75 4.72 -3.38 -4.61
N TYR A 76 5.71 -4.26 -4.56
CA TYR A 76 6.04 -5.16 -5.66
C TYR A 76 6.12 -6.58 -5.15
N SER A 77 5.40 -7.47 -5.82
CA SER A 77 5.29 -8.89 -5.50
C SER A 77 5.52 -9.80 -6.72
N ASP A 78 5.95 -9.24 -7.84
CA ASP A 78 6.19 -10.00 -9.08
C ASP A 78 7.47 -10.84 -8.98
N ALA A 79 7.44 -12.04 -9.57
CA ALA A 79 8.59 -12.94 -9.62
C ALA A 79 9.74 -12.34 -10.48
N GLY A 80 10.99 -12.57 -10.06
CA GLY A 80 12.20 -12.16 -10.80
C GLY A 80 12.83 -10.83 -10.35
N ARG A 81 12.46 -10.33 -9.17
CA ARG A 81 13.15 -9.24 -8.46
C ARG A 81 14.24 -9.73 -7.51
#